data_AF-A0A7S9R7Q2-F1
#
_entry.id   AF-A0A7S9R7Q2-F1
#
_cell.length_a   1.000
_cell.length_b   1.000
_cell.length_c   1.000
_cell.angle_alpha   90.00
_cell.angle_beta   90.00
_cell.angle_gamma   90.00
#
_symmetry.space_group_name_H-M   'P 1'
#
loop_
_entity.id
_entity.type
_entity.pdbx_description
1 polymer ?
#
loop_
_entity_poly.entity_id
_entity_poly.type
_entity_poly.pdbx_seq_one_letter_code
_entity_poly.pdbx_strand_id
1 'polypeptide(L)'
;MQNLILYAISYLLGSIPSGLILAKIFGHVDIKNEGSKSIGATNVLRVLKQKDPKLAKKLAILTIICDVLKGVLPLVVASYLGASQSVLWTMAVLSVAGHCFSIFLGFQGGKGVATGAGVIAFFLPVEIIIALVVWFVIGKFLKISSLASLCALIALIASSFIIHPELDEIYTHAPILIIAFLVVYKHIPNIVRLISGKEKKVV
;
A
#
# COMPACT_ATOMS: atom_id res chain seq x y z
N MET A 1 -19.63 0.54 -20.54
CA MET A 1 -18.27 0.57 -21.14
C MET A 1 -17.33 1.50 -20.36
N GLN A 2 -17.74 2.73 -20.04
CA GLN A 2 -16.91 3.71 -19.31
C GLN A 2 -16.34 3.18 -17.98
N ASN A 3 -17.16 2.53 -17.14
CA ASN A 3 -16.69 2.00 -15.85
C ASN A 3 -15.61 0.92 -16.01
N LEU A 4 -15.72 0.06 -17.03
CA LEU A 4 -14.73 -0.99 -17.29
C LEU A 4 -13.36 -0.40 -17.64
N ILE A 5 -13.34 0.71 -18.40
CA ILE A 5 -12.13 1.44 -18.74
C ILE A 5 -11.50 2.04 -17.48
N LEU A 6 -12.30 2.67 -16.61
CA LEU A 6 -11.82 3.20 -15.34
C LEU A 6 -11.21 2.11 -14.44
N TYR A 7 -11.88 0.94 -14.36
CA TYR A 7 -11.39 -0.23 -13.61
C TYR A 7 -10.06 -0.75 -14.16
N ALA A 8 -9.96 -0.90 -15.49
CA ALA A 8 -8.73 -1.34 -16.14
C ALA A 8 -7.58 -0.34 -15.90
N ILE A 9 -7.84 0.96 -16.06
CA ILE A 9 -6.85 2.02 -15.80
C ILE A 9 -6.39 1.98 -14.34
N SER A 10 -7.32 1.87 -13.38
CA SER A 10 -6.98 1.83 -11.95
C SER A 10 -6.07 0.64 -11.63
N TYR A 11 -6.40 -0.55 -12.14
CA TYR A 11 -5.59 -1.76 -11.96
C TYR A 11 -4.21 -1.62 -12.61
N LEU A 12 -4.12 -1.11 -13.85
CA LEU A 12 -2.86 -0.95 -14.57
C LEU A 12 -1.94 0.07 -13.90
N LEU A 13 -2.48 1.21 -13.46
CA LEU A 13 -1.73 2.23 -12.73
C LEU A 13 -1.26 1.70 -11.37
N GLY A 14 -2.14 1.02 -10.63
CA GLY A 14 -1.77 0.32 -9.39
C GLY A 14 -0.66 -0.72 -9.60
N SER A 15 -0.65 -1.39 -10.76
CA SER A 15 0.33 -2.41 -11.12
C SER A 15 1.73 -1.88 -11.37
N ILE A 16 1.94 -0.57 -11.57
CA ILE A 16 3.27 -0.01 -11.83
C ILE A 16 4.20 -0.28 -10.63
N PRO A 17 5.33 -0.99 -10.81
CA PRO A 17 6.21 -1.39 -9.71
C PRO A 17 7.24 -0.31 -9.38
N SER A 18 6.77 0.85 -8.91
CA SER A 18 7.57 2.07 -8.70
C SER A 18 8.87 1.84 -7.94
N GLY A 19 8.83 1.14 -6.80
CA GLY A 19 10.06 0.90 -6.01
C GLY A 19 11.09 0.02 -6.71
N LEU A 20 10.66 -0.95 -7.53
CA LEU A 20 11.56 -1.75 -8.34
C LEU A 20 12.20 -0.91 -9.45
N ILE A 21 11.40 -0.10 -10.14
CA ILE A 21 11.86 0.79 -11.21
C ILE A 21 12.90 1.77 -10.66
N LEU A 22 12.57 2.45 -9.56
CA LEU A 22 13.46 3.42 -8.93
C LEU A 22 14.77 2.78 -8.44
N ALA A 23 14.70 1.61 -7.81
CA ALA A 23 15.88 0.91 -7.33
C ALA A 23 16.78 0.39 -8.47
N LYS A 24 16.21 -0.03 -9.59
CA LYS A 24 16.99 -0.45 -10.78
C LYS A 24 17.66 0.73 -11.47
N ILE A 25 16.92 1.81 -11.72
CA ILE A 25 17.42 2.96 -12.48
C ILE A 25 18.45 3.76 -11.68
N PHE A 26 18.13 4.11 -10.43
CA PHE A 26 18.97 5.00 -9.63
C PHE A 26 19.88 4.26 -8.65
N GLY A 27 19.46 3.09 -8.18
CA GLY A 27 20.21 2.29 -7.20
C GLY A 27 21.03 1.15 -7.81
N HIS A 28 20.88 0.89 -9.12
CA HIS A 28 21.53 -0.22 -9.84
C HIS A 28 21.39 -1.59 -9.14
N VAL A 29 20.23 -1.86 -8.54
CA VAL A 29 19.94 -3.12 -7.83
C VAL A 29 18.57 -3.69 -8.19
N ASP A 30 18.48 -5.02 -8.23
CA ASP A 30 17.20 -5.72 -8.35
C ASP A 30 16.70 -6.17 -6.96
N ILE A 31 15.83 -5.34 -6.36
CA ILE A 31 15.27 -5.60 -5.04
C ILE A 31 14.35 -6.83 -4.98
N LYS A 32 13.93 -7.44 -6.11
CA LYS A 32 13.19 -8.71 -6.08
C LYS A 32 14.10 -9.90 -5.73
N ASN A 33 15.42 -9.77 -5.93
CA ASN A 33 16.38 -10.81 -5.60
C ASN A 33 17.00 -10.62 -4.20
N GLU A 34 16.73 -9.49 -3.54
CA GLU A 34 17.39 -9.10 -2.30
C GLU A 34 16.42 -8.74 -1.16
N GLY A 35 16.93 -8.77 0.07
CA GLY A 35 16.18 -8.39 1.28
C GLY A 35 14.93 -9.26 1.49
N SER A 36 13.75 -8.62 1.56
CA SER A 36 12.46 -9.33 1.68
C SER A 36 11.80 -9.61 0.34
N LYS A 37 12.47 -9.34 -0.79
CA LYS A 37 11.96 -9.54 -2.16
C LYS A 37 10.68 -8.76 -2.51
N SER A 38 10.32 -7.79 -1.67
CA SER A 38 9.17 -6.91 -1.89
C SER A 38 9.61 -5.69 -2.70
N ILE A 39 8.73 -5.17 -3.54
CA ILE A 39 8.98 -3.96 -4.34
C ILE A 39 8.73 -2.66 -3.55
N GLY A 40 8.25 -2.76 -2.30
CA GLY A 40 7.88 -1.59 -1.51
C GLY A 40 9.07 -0.87 -0.86
N ALA A 41 8.83 0.37 -0.43
CA ALA A 41 9.81 1.30 0.12
C ALA A 41 10.68 0.72 1.25
N THR A 42 10.11 -0.08 2.15
CA THR A 42 10.85 -0.74 3.24
C THR A 42 11.99 -1.62 2.71
N ASN A 43 11.77 -2.34 1.60
CA ASN A 43 12.82 -3.18 1.01
C ASN A 43 13.81 -2.36 0.19
N VAL A 44 13.35 -1.33 -0.53
CA VAL A 44 14.23 -0.34 -1.20
C VAL A 44 15.22 0.23 -0.21
N LEU A 45 14.73 0.71 0.94
CA LEU A 45 15.57 1.23 2.01
C LEU A 45 16.55 0.16 2.51
N ARG A 46 16.06 -1.05 2.81
CA ARG A 46 16.88 -2.13 3.38
C ARG A 46 18.03 -2.53 2.46
N VAL A 47 17.76 -2.71 1.17
CA VAL A 47 18.75 -3.17 0.18
C VAL A 47 19.79 -2.09 -0.09
N LEU A 48 19.37 -0.84 -0.27
CA LEU A 48 20.28 0.24 -0.64
C LEU A 48 21.03 0.87 0.53
N LYS A 49 20.53 0.75 1.77
CA LYS A 49 21.13 1.42 2.94
C LYS A 49 22.60 1.05 3.16
N GLN A 50 23.02 -0.15 2.78
CA GLN A 50 24.43 -0.58 2.89
C GLN A 50 25.33 0.05 1.82
N LYS A 51 24.79 0.37 0.64
CA LYS A 51 25.54 0.95 -0.47
C LYS A 51 25.58 2.48 -0.38
N ASP A 52 24.41 3.10 -0.24
CA ASP A 52 24.28 4.55 -0.10
C ASP A 52 23.08 4.87 0.81
N PRO A 53 23.32 5.21 2.10
CA PRO A 53 22.26 5.53 3.04
C PRO A 53 21.41 6.75 2.65
N LYS A 54 22.00 7.76 1.98
CA LYS A 54 21.28 8.99 1.61
C LYS A 54 20.37 8.72 0.44
N LEU A 55 20.88 8.04 -0.60
CA LEU A 55 20.09 7.62 -1.74
C LEU A 55 18.99 6.63 -1.34
N ALA A 56 19.30 5.66 -0.47
CA ALA A 56 18.31 4.69 0.03
C ALA A 56 17.09 5.36 0.66
N LYS A 57 17.31 6.39 1.50
CA LYS A 57 16.22 7.17 2.09
C LYS A 57 15.42 7.94 1.04
N LYS A 58 16.10 8.61 0.09
CA LYS A 58 15.43 9.34 -0.99
C LYS A 58 14.55 8.42 -1.84
N LEU A 59 15.09 7.28 -2.29
CA LEU A 59 14.35 6.33 -3.12
C LEU A 59 13.24 5.63 -2.35
N ALA A 60 13.40 5.35 -1.06
CA ALA A 60 12.32 4.82 -0.24
C ALA A 60 11.16 5.82 -0.10
N ILE A 61 11.46 7.10 0.16
CA ILE A 61 10.44 8.16 0.23
C ILE A 61 9.74 8.33 -1.13
N LEU A 62 10.51 8.40 -2.22
CA LEU A 62 9.95 8.52 -3.57
C LEU A 62 9.08 7.31 -3.92
N THR A 63 9.48 6.11 -3.50
CA THR A 63 8.65 4.89 -3.66
C THR A 63 7.31 5.04 -2.93
N ILE A 64 7.30 5.51 -1.69
CA ILE A 64 6.05 5.77 -0.94
C ILE A 64 5.18 6.76 -1.71
N ILE A 65 5.76 7.89 -2.13
CA ILE A 65 5.03 8.94 -2.86
C ILE A 65 4.40 8.34 -4.13
N CYS A 66 5.18 7.67 -4.98
CA CYS A 66 4.66 7.05 -6.19
C CYS A 66 3.59 5.98 -5.91
N ASP A 67 3.77 5.16 -4.87
CA ASP A 67 2.82 4.11 -4.51
C ASP A 67 1.52 4.67 -3.91
N VAL A 68 1.56 5.79 -3.19
CA VAL A 68 0.39 6.53 -2.73
C VAL A 68 -0.32 7.17 -3.93
N LEU A 69 0.44 7.87 -4.78
CA LEU A 69 -0.08 8.59 -5.95
C LEU A 69 -0.81 7.66 -6.92
N LYS A 70 -0.26 6.48 -7.23
CA LYS A 70 -0.96 5.52 -8.11
C LYS A 70 -2.25 4.97 -7.50
N GLY A 71 -2.43 5.07 -6.19
CA GLY A 71 -3.68 4.74 -5.50
C GLY A 71 -4.70 5.88 -5.62
N VAL A 72 -4.31 7.09 -5.20
CA VAL A 72 -5.22 8.25 -5.08
C VAL A 72 -5.54 8.94 -6.41
N LEU A 73 -4.55 9.06 -7.31
CA LEU A 73 -4.69 9.86 -8.53
C LEU A 73 -5.79 9.35 -9.48
N PRO A 74 -5.93 8.03 -9.74
CA PRO A 74 -7.04 7.52 -10.56
C PRO A 74 -8.42 7.86 -9.96
N LEU A 75 -8.53 7.87 -8.63
CA LEU A 75 -9.77 8.17 -7.91
C LEU A 75 -10.14 9.65 -8.04
N VAL A 76 -9.16 10.54 -7.84
CA VAL A 76 -9.35 12.00 -8.00
C VAL A 76 -9.82 12.32 -9.41
N VAL A 77 -9.16 11.74 -10.43
CA VAL A 77 -9.53 11.96 -11.83
C VAL A 77 -10.94 11.42 -12.11
N ALA A 78 -11.26 10.20 -11.68
CA ALA A 78 -12.59 9.63 -11.92
C ALA A 78 -13.70 10.38 -11.17
N SER A 79 -13.44 10.86 -9.96
CA SER A 79 -14.35 11.68 -9.17
C SER A 79 -14.65 13.00 -9.87
N TYR A 80 -13.63 13.68 -10.41
CA TYR A 80 -13.83 14.90 -11.21
C TYR A 80 -14.63 14.65 -12.50
N LEU A 81 -14.56 13.44 -13.06
CA LEU A 81 -15.37 13.00 -14.21
C LEU A 81 -16.79 12.55 -13.82
N GLY A 82 -17.19 12.66 -12.55
CA GLY A 82 -18.52 12.33 -12.07
C GLY A 82 -18.77 10.84 -11.79
N ALA A 83 -17.72 10.05 -11.56
CA ALA A 83 -17.88 8.64 -11.18
C ALA A 83 -18.59 8.50 -9.83
N SER A 84 -19.53 7.56 -9.72
CA SER A 84 -20.24 7.27 -8.47
C SER A 84 -19.31 6.69 -7.41
N GLN A 85 -19.69 6.79 -6.12
CA GLN A 85 -18.88 6.23 -5.03
C GLN A 85 -18.62 4.73 -5.18
N SER A 86 -19.61 3.96 -5.67
CA SER A 86 -19.43 2.54 -5.94
C SER A 86 -18.34 2.25 -6.97
N VAL A 87 -18.23 3.09 -8.01
CA VAL A 87 -17.17 3.00 -9.03
C VAL A 87 -15.83 3.36 -8.41
N LEU A 88 -15.76 4.44 -7.63
CA LEU A 88 -14.53 4.88 -6.97
C LEU A 88 -14.00 3.83 -5.97
N TRP A 89 -14.86 3.23 -5.14
CA TRP A 89 -14.47 2.15 -4.23
C TRP A 89 -13.99 0.90 -4.98
N THR A 90 -14.62 0.55 -6.10
CA THR A 90 -14.16 -0.55 -6.95
C THR A 90 -12.77 -0.26 -7.53
N MET A 91 -12.56 0.96 -8.02
CA MET A 91 -11.24 1.43 -8.48
C MET A 91 -10.18 1.36 -7.37
N ALA A 92 -10.54 1.74 -6.14
CA ALA A 92 -9.64 1.71 -4.99
C ALA A 92 -9.15 0.28 -4.70
N VAL A 93 -10.08 -0.69 -4.66
CA VAL A 93 -9.76 -2.11 -4.53
C VAL A 93 -8.83 -2.56 -5.65
N LEU A 94 -9.14 -2.20 -6.90
CA LEU A 94 -8.36 -2.58 -8.08
C LEU A 94 -6.96 -1.95 -8.11
N SER A 95 -6.77 -0.72 -7.63
CA SER A 95 -5.45 -0.09 -7.48
C SER A 95 -4.58 -0.86 -6.49
N VAL A 96 -5.13 -1.25 -5.34
CA VAL A 96 -4.40 -2.05 -4.35
C VAL A 96 -4.14 -3.46 -4.87
N ALA A 97 -5.13 -4.09 -5.52
CA ALA A 97 -4.99 -5.39 -6.14
C ALA A 97 -3.91 -5.37 -7.23
N GLY A 98 -3.86 -4.33 -8.07
CA GLY A 98 -2.81 -4.12 -9.05
C GLY A 98 -1.43 -4.02 -8.40
N HIS A 99 -1.28 -3.26 -7.31
CA HIS A 99 0.00 -3.22 -6.59
C HIS A 99 0.40 -4.60 -6.06
N CYS A 100 -0.53 -5.35 -5.46
CA CYS A 100 -0.28 -6.64 -4.84
C CYS A 100 -0.04 -7.76 -5.86
N PHE A 101 -0.75 -7.71 -6.98
CA PHE A 101 -0.78 -8.69 -8.06
C PHE A 101 -0.49 -8.00 -9.39
N SER A 102 0.65 -7.33 -9.46
CA SER A 102 1.06 -6.55 -10.64
C SER A 102 1.23 -7.43 -11.86
N ILE A 103 0.48 -7.12 -12.92
CA ILE A 103 0.59 -7.81 -14.21
C ILE A 103 2.01 -7.69 -14.81
N PHE A 104 2.69 -6.56 -14.56
CA PHE A 104 4.06 -6.32 -15.01
C PHE A 104 5.11 -7.17 -14.29
N LEU A 105 4.73 -7.85 -13.21
CA LEU A 105 5.60 -8.69 -12.39
C LEU A 105 5.12 -10.15 -12.32
N GLY A 106 4.33 -10.60 -13.29
CA GLY A 106 3.76 -11.95 -13.30
C GLY A 106 2.88 -12.19 -12.06
N PHE A 107 2.09 -11.18 -11.67
CA PHE A 107 1.22 -11.17 -10.49
C PHE A 107 1.95 -11.29 -9.14
N GLN A 108 3.27 -11.11 -9.13
CA GLN A 108 4.10 -11.13 -7.92
C GLN A 108 4.56 -9.71 -7.54
N GLY A 109 3.59 -8.90 -7.09
CA GLY A 109 3.75 -7.51 -6.67
C GLY A 109 4.07 -7.29 -5.19
N GLY A 110 3.86 -6.06 -4.72
CA GLY A 110 4.19 -5.61 -3.37
C GLY A 110 3.09 -5.92 -2.34
N LYS A 111 3.11 -5.24 -1.19
CA LYS A 111 2.18 -5.55 -0.08
C LYS A 111 0.96 -4.63 0.02
N GLY A 112 0.89 -3.58 -0.79
CA GLY A 112 -0.29 -2.73 -0.90
C GLY A 112 -0.46 -1.69 0.22
N VAL A 113 0.46 -1.58 1.20
CA VAL A 113 0.28 -0.65 2.33
C VAL A 113 0.24 0.82 1.89
N ALA A 114 1.21 1.28 1.09
CA ALA A 114 1.28 2.68 0.66
C ALA A 114 0.16 3.02 -0.36
N THR A 115 -0.12 2.12 -1.30
CA THR A 115 -1.25 2.26 -2.23
C THR A 115 -2.59 2.25 -1.49
N GLY A 116 -2.75 1.36 -0.51
CA GLY A 116 -3.87 1.33 0.42
C GLY A 116 -4.03 2.65 1.18
N ALA A 117 -2.95 3.18 1.74
CA ALA A 117 -2.97 4.48 2.41
C ALA A 117 -3.43 5.61 1.47
N GLY A 118 -2.99 5.61 0.22
CA GLY A 118 -3.42 6.59 -0.79
C GLY A 118 -4.91 6.49 -1.10
N VAL A 119 -5.45 5.29 -1.32
CA VAL A 119 -6.88 5.14 -1.60
C VAL A 119 -7.73 5.47 -0.37
N ILE A 120 -7.31 5.07 0.83
CA ILE A 120 -8.05 5.36 2.06
C ILE A 120 -8.01 6.85 2.38
N ALA A 121 -6.89 7.55 2.14
CA ALA A 121 -6.82 8.99 2.33
C ALA A 121 -7.82 9.78 1.47
N PHE A 122 -8.26 9.21 0.35
CA PHE A 122 -9.30 9.81 -0.49
C PHE A 122 -10.69 9.76 0.17
N PHE A 123 -11.05 8.62 0.78
CA PHE A 123 -12.39 8.41 1.33
C PHE A 123 -12.50 8.75 2.83
N LEU A 124 -11.47 8.40 3.60
CA LEU A 124 -11.47 8.29 5.06
C LEU A 124 -10.24 9.01 5.64
N PRO A 125 -10.20 10.37 5.56
CA PRO A 125 -9.04 11.16 5.95
C PRO A 125 -8.75 11.10 7.46
N VAL A 126 -9.75 10.91 8.31
CA VAL A 126 -9.55 10.83 9.77
C VAL A 126 -8.95 9.48 10.15
N GLU A 127 -9.48 8.40 9.60
CA GLU A 127 -9.07 7.02 9.84
C GLU A 127 -7.64 6.80 9.37
N ILE A 128 -7.25 7.35 8.21
CA ILE A 128 -5.87 7.23 7.74
C ILE A 128 -4.90 7.98 8.67
N ILE A 129 -5.29 9.12 9.25
CA ILE A 129 -4.46 9.83 10.23
C ILE A 129 -4.27 8.95 11.47
N ILE A 130 -5.33 8.34 11.99
CA ILE A 130 -5.27 7.39 13.12
C ILE A 130 -4.31 6.23 12.78
N ALA A 131 -4.47 5.62 11.61
CA ALA A 131 -3.62 4.53 11.15
C ALA A 131 -2.15 4.95 11.01
N LEU A 132 -1.88 6.16 10.50
CA LEU A 132 -0.52 6.71 10.37
C LEU A 132 0.12 6.97 11.73
N VAL A 133 -0.65 7.46 12.72
CA VAL A 133 -0.17 7.63 14.10
C VAL A 133 0.21 6.28 14.70
N VAL A 134 -0.66 5.26 14.58
CA VAL A 134 -0.36 3.91 15.07
C VAL A 134 0.86 3.33 14.35
N TRP A 135 0.93 3.45 13.03
CA TRP A 135 2.08 3.01 12.24
C TRP A 135 3.37 3.67 12.72
N PHE A 136 3.36 4.99 12.94
CA PHE A 136 4.52 5.74 13.39
C PHE A 136 4.96 5.33 14.81
N VAL A 137 4.02 5.22 15.75
CA VAL A 137 4.30 4.80 17.13
C VAL A 137 4.94 3.41 17.13
N ILE A 138 4.28 2.42 16.52
CA ILE A 138 4.79 1.04 16.47
C ILE A 138 6.13 0.97 15.72
N GLY A 139 6.25 1.69 14.60
CA GLY A 139 7.47 1.76 13.81
C GLY A 139 8.65 2.38 14.56
N LYS A 140 8.40 3.42 15.36
CA LYS A 140 9.42 4.12 16.15
C LYS A 140 9.93 3.26 17.31
N PHE A 141 9.04 2.62 18.06
CA PHE A 141 9.42 1.87 19.27
C PHE A 141 9.85 0.43 18.98
N LEU A 142 9.14 -0.28 18.10
CA LEU A 142 9.41 -1.71 17.83
C LEU A 142 10.32 -1.94 16.62
N LYS A 143 10.44 -0.95 15.72
CA LYS A 143 11.32 -0.99 14.54
C LYS A 143 11.03 -2.11 13.54
N ILE A 144 9.87 -2.75 13.66
CA ILE A 144 9.40 -3.82 12.76
C ILE A 144 8.31 -3.27 11.85
N SER A 145 8.66 -3.07 10.57
CA SER A 145 7.77 -2.43 9.60
C SER A 145 6.49 -3.23 9.32
N SER A 146 6.54 -4.58 9.29
CA SER A 146 5.34 -5.39 9.07
C SER A 146 4.37 -5.31 10.25
N LEU A 147 4.88 -5.27 11.47
CA LEU A 147 4.06 -5.14 12.67
C LEU A 147 3.37 -3.77 12.69
N ALA A 148 4.12 -2.69 12.41
CA ALA A 148 3.55 -1.36 12.28
C ALA A 148 2.42 -1.29 11.24
N SER A 149 2.61 -1.89 10.06
CA SER A 149 1.59 -1.93 9.01
C SER A 149 0.34 -2.73 9.39
N LEU A 150 0.50 -3.88 10.07
CA LEU A 150 -0.64 -4.69 10.50
C LEU A 150 -1.42 -4.03 11.65
N CYS A 151 -0.74 -3.43 12.63
CA CYS A 151 -1.39 -2.66 13.69
C CYS A 151 -2.13 -1.43 13.15
N ALA A 152 -1.53 -0.72 12.19
CA ALA A 152 -2.17 0.41 11.53
C ALA A 152 -3.42 -0.02 10.75
N LEU A 153 -3.39 -1.18 10.08
CA LEU A 153 -4.54 -1.74 9.39
C LEU A 153 -5.69 -2.08 10.36
N ILE A 154 -5.38 -2.67 11.52
CA ILE A 154 -6.38 -2.94 12.56
C ILE A 154 -6.99 -1.65 13.08
N ALA A 155 -6.16 -0.64 13.37
CA ALA A 155 -6.62 0.67 13.83
C ALA A 155 -7.51 1.36 12.78
N LEU A 156 -7.16 1.24 11.50
CA LEU A 156 -7.97 1.75 10.39
C LEU A 156 -9.35 1.11 10.36
N ILE A 157 -9.43 -0.22 10.39
CA ILE A 157 -10.71 -0.93 10.35
C ILE A 157 -11.55 -0.56 11.57
N ALA A 158 -10.97 -0.61 12.77
CA ALA A 158 -11.68 -0.29 14.00
C ALA A 158 -12.22 1.15 13.99
N SER A 159 -11.39 2.13 13.62
CA SER A 159 -11.83 3.53 13.54
C SER A 159 -12.90 3.73 12.47
N SER A 160 -12.80 3.06 11.31
CA SER A 160 -13.80 3.15 10.26
C SER A 160 -15.18 2.67 10.73
N PHE A 161 -15.28 1.54 11.42
CA PHE A 161 -16.56 1.05 11.96
C PHE A 161 -17.10 1.91 13.12
N ILE A 162 -16.23 2.57 13.90
CA ILE A 162 -16.65 3.41 15.03
C ILE A 162 -17.14 4.78 14.56
N ILE A 163 -16.42 5.42 13.64
CA ILE A 163 -16.72 6.76 13.13
C ILE A 163 -17.83 6.69 12.08
N HIS A 164 -17.82 5.64 11.25
CA HIS A 164 -18.80 5.39 10.20
C HIS A 164 -19.40 3.99 10.37
N PRO A 165 -20.42 3.80 11.24
CA PRO A 165 -21.12 2.52 11.35
C PRO A 165 -21.58 1.99 10.00
N GLU A 166 -22.01 2.90 9.11
CA GLU A 166 -22.22 2.66 7.69
C GLU A 166 -21.46 3.71 6.88
N LEU A 167 -20.91 3.32 5.73
CA LEU A 167 -20.28 4.25 4.79
C LEU A 167 -21.34 4.90 3.91
N ASP A 168 -21.28 6.22 3.78
CA ASP A 168 -22.20 6.99 2.96
C ASP A 168 -22.21 6.47 1.50
N GLU A 169 -23.40 6.49 0.89
CA GLU A 169 -23.72 6.06 -0.48
C GLU A 169 -23.56 4.57 -0.81
N ILE A 170 -22.64 3.83 -0.16
CA ILE A 170 -22.42 2.40 -0.43
C ILE A 170 -22.92 1.47 0.67
N TYR A 171 -23.20 1.98 1.87
CA TYR A 171 -23.81 1.26 3.01
C TYR A 171 -23.09 -0.05 3.40
N THR A 172 -21.79 -0.15 3.12
CA THR A 172 -21.01 -1.36 3.41
C THR A 172 -19.53 -1.07 3.58
N HIS A 173 -18.86 -1.80 4.48
CA HIS A 173 -17.40 -1.77 4.66
C HIS A 173 -16.65 -2.77 3.77
N ALA A 174 -17.34 -3.46 2.86
CA ALA A 174 -16.76 -4.52 2.02
C ALA A 174 -15.47 -4.10 1.28
N PRO A 175 -15.37 -2.92 0.65
CA PRO A 175 -14.13 -2.51 -0.03
C PRO A 175 -12.92 -2.42 0.91
N ILE A 176 -13.12 -1.90 2.12
CA ILE A 176 -12.07 -1.77 3.15
C ILE A 176 -11.62 -3.16 3.61
N LEU A 177 -12.57 -4.07 3.86
CA LEU A 177 -12.28 -5.44 4.26
C LEU A 177 -11.56 -6.23 3.15
N ILE A 178 -11.92 -6.01 1.88
CA ILE A 178 -11.21 -6.61 0.73
C ILE A 178 -9.78 -6.07 0.66
N ILE A 179 -9.57 -4.75 0.76
CA ILE A 179 -8.23 -4.15 0.79
C ILE A 179 -7.41 -4.72 1.95
N ALA A 180 -8.01 -4.81 3.14
CA ALA A 180 -7.38 -5.39 4.32
C ALA A 180 -6.96 -6.84 4.08
N PHE A 181 -7.85 -7.66 3.51
CA PHE A 181 -7.56 -9.03 3.15
C PHE A 181 -6.36 -9.13 2.19
N LEU A 182 -6.32 -8.32 1.13
CA LEU A 182 -5.20 -8.30 0.17
C LEU A 182 -3.88 -7.96 0.89
N VAL A 183 -3.88 -6.96 1.76
CA VAL A 183 -2.70 -6.54 2.53
C VAL A 183 -2.25 -7.64 3.49
N VAL A 184 -3.17 -8.24 4.25
CA VAL A 184 -2.88 -9.34 5.19
C VAL A 184 -2.34 -10.55 4.45
N TYR A 185 -2.95 -10.92 3.33
CA TYR A 185 -2.50 -12.02 2.47
C TYR A 185 -1.04 -11.83 2.04
N LYS A 186 -0.68 -10.64 1.54
CA LYS A 186 0.71 -10.33 1.16
C LYS A 186 1.66 -10.22 2.36
N HIS A 187 1.13 -10.15 3.58
CA HIS A 187 1.90 -10.16 4.82
C HIS A 187 2.05 -11.55 5.45
N ILE A 188 1.41 -12.61 4.95
CA ILE A 188 1.52 -13.97 5.51
C ILE A 188 2.99 -14.36 5.78
N PRO A 189 3.97 -14.18 4.87
CA PRO A 189 5.36 -14.51 5.16
C PRO A 189 5.96 -13.72 6.32
N ASN A 190 5.51 -12.48 6.54
CA ASN A 190 5.94 -11.64 7.67
C ASN A 190 5.26 -12.05 8.97
N ILE A 191 3.99 -12.44 8.92
CA ILE A 191 3.25 -12.94 10.08
C ILE A 191 3.92 -14.22 10.59
N VAL A 192 4.22 -15.16 9.69
CA VAL A 192 4.97 -16.39 10.04
C VAL A 192 6.30 -16.07 10.71
N ARG A 193 7.06 -15.11 10.16
CA ARG A 193 8.34 -14.67 10.76
C ARG A 193 8.16 -13.92 12.08
N LEU A 194 7.08 -13.17 12.27
CA LEU A 194 6.77 -12.50 13.53
C LEU A 194 6.51 -13.53 14.63
N ILE A 195 5.63 -14.49 14.36
CA ILE A 195 5.29 -15.57 15.30
C ILE A 195 6.52 -16.41 15.63
N SER A 196 7.38 -16.67 14.65
CA SER A 196 8.62 -17.43 14.86
C SER A 196 9.79 -16.60 15.42
N GLY A 197 9.61 -15.32 15.74
CA GLY A 197 10.68 -14.44 16.22
C GLY A 197 11.80 -14.13 15.20
N LYS A 198 11.58 -14.35 13.90
CA LYS A 198 12.54 -14.19 12.81
C LYS A 198 12.35 -12.92 11.97
N GLU A 199 11.33 -12.11 12.25
CA GLU A 199 11.06 -10.88 11.50
C GLU A 199 12.11 -9.81 11.84
N LYS A 200 12.78 -9.28 10.82
CA LYS A 200 13.91 -8.35 11.00
C LYS A 200 13.43 -6.92 11.24
N LYS A 201 14.14 -6.22 12.13
CA LYS A 201 14.04 -4.76 12.28
C LYS A 201 14.54 -4.06 11.01
N VAL A 202 13.89 -2.96 10.65
CA VAL A 202 14.25 -2.16 9.45
C VAL A 202 14.62 -0.72 9.80
N VAL A 203 14.01 -0.18 10.86
CA VAL A 203 14.26 1.17 11.37
C VAL A 203 15.28 1.14 12.50
#